data_AF-A0A9E5HWK7-F1
#
_entry.id   AF-A0A9E5HWK7-F1
#
_cell.length_a   1.000
_cell.length_b   1.000
_cell.length_c   1.000
_cell.angle_alpha   90.00
_cell.angle_beta   90.00
_cell.angle_gamma   90.00
#
_symmetry.space_group_name_H-M   'P 1'
#
loop_
_entity.id
_entity.type
_entity.pdbx_description
1 polymer ?
#
loop_
_entity_poly.entity_id
_entity_poly.type
_entity_poly.pdbx_seq_one_letter_code
_entity_poly.pdbx_strand_id
1 'polypeptide(L)'
;MLEETCQKILDCAKISGADQADVMAVHGTSISIEVRKQALEQIERSDGIEFGLRVFKGKRQAIVSGSDLSEASIKLMTERAVDMAKAAPEDPYCGLAKKSELVAAWDVDELELSDDQAEPQPEELENQAKEAEYFALENQSIDQVQSASSAYSKTKIHLSATNGFNGGYSKTSFSTSCVAIARSQSGLERDYDGDVRIFKRDLRSPEEIGIRAAKRAVSKLEARKPKTGVYPVIFDERVSSSLIGHLLAATNGVAVAKGSSWLLNRKGTQVLPEFLSITEDPYRKRASGSRPFDAEGLETKARKIVENGVLCDWTT
;
A
#
# COMPACT_ATOMS: atom_id res chain seq x y z
N MET A 1 -23.77 2.53 0.28
CA MET A 1 -23.06 3.83 0.18
C MET A 1 -22.00 3.84 -0.93
N LEU A 2 -20.81 3.22 -0.80
CA LEU A 2 -19.77 3.32 -1.85
C LEU A 2 -20.23 2.78 -3.20
N GLU A 3 -20.88 1.62 -3.20
CA GLU A 3 -21.52 1.04 -4.39
C GLU A 3 -22.48 2.02 -5.07
N GLU A 4 -23.41 2.60 -4.32
CA GLU A 4 -24.37 3.59 -4.83
C GLU A 4 -23.67 4.83 -5.40
N THR A 5 -22.60 5.29 -4.74
CA THR A 5 -21.79 6.42 -5.22
C THR A 5 -21.13 6.08 -6.56
N CYS A 6 -20.47 4.93 -6.67
CA CYS A 6 -19.87 4.46 -7.91
C CYS A 6 -20.91 4.36 -9.03
N GLN A 7 -22.08 3.77 -8.73
CA GLN A 7 -23.16 3.62 -9.70
C GLN A 7 -23.68 4.98 -10.19
N LYS A 8 -23.91 5.95 -9.28
CA LYS A 8 -24.31 7.32 -9.63
C LYS A 8 -23.30 8.00 -10.55
N ILE A 9 -22.00 7.87 -10.25
CA ILE A 9 -20.93 8.47 -11.08
C ILE A 9 -20.90 7.82 -12.47
N LEU A 10 -21.02 6.50 -12.56
CA LEU A 10 -21.07 5.79 -13.84
C LEU A 10 -22.30 6.17 -14.67
N ASP A 11 -23.45 6.33 -14.05
CA ASP A 11 -24.68 6.74 -14.74
C ASP A 11 -24.57 8.18 -15.26
N CYS A 12 -24.01 9.10 -14.47
CA CYS A 12 -23.68 10.45 -14.94
C CYS A 12 -22.66 10.42 -16.08
N ALA A 13 -21.60 9.60 -16.02
CA ALA A 13 -20.62 9.48 -17.09
C ALA A 13 -21.25 9.02 -18.42
N LYS A 14 -22.18 8.05 -18.37
CA LYS A 14 -22.94 7.61 -19.54
C LYS A 14 -23.82 8.73 -20.11
N ILE A 15 -24.55 9.44 -19.25
CA ILE A 15 -25.39 10.59 -19.66
C ILE A 15 -24.53 11.69 -20.32
N SER A 16 -23.34 11.95 -19.77
CA SER A 16 -22.36 12.89 -20.31
C SER A 16 -21.69 12.42 -21.61
N GLY A 17 -21.93 11.17 -22.03
CA GLY A 17 -21.56 10.65 -23.34
C GLY A 17 -20.30 9.77 -23.38
N ALA A 18 -19.86 9.22 -22.25
CA ALA A 18 -18.82 8.19 -22.20
C ALA A 18 -19.33 6.88 -22.86
N ASP A 19 -18.48 6.22 -23.66
CA ASP A 19 -18.79 4.93 -24.27
C ASP A 19 -18.53 3.78 -23.27
N GLN A 20 -17.49 3.92 -22.45
CA GLN A 20 -17.18 3.05 -21.32
C GLN A 20 -16.64 3.90 -20.16
N ALA A 21 -16.74 3.39 -18.93
CA ALA A 21 -16.13 4.00 -17.77
C ALA A 21 -15.89 2.99 -16.63
N ASP A 22 -14.92 3.27 -15.79
CA ASP A 22 -14.76 2.64 -14.48
C ASP A 22 -14.58 3.71 -13.40
N VAL A 23 -15.01 3.36 -12.19
CA VAL A 23 -14.93 4.22 -11.01
C VAL A 23 -14.44 3.39 -9.83
N MET A 24 -13.39 3.86 -9.18
CA MET A 24 -12.94 3.35 -7.90
C MET A 24 -13.20 4.40 -6.83
N ALA A 25 -14.02 4.06 -5.83
CA ALA A 25 -14.25 4.89 -4.65
C ALA A 25 -13.61 4.25 -3.42
N VAL A 26 -13.00 5.09 -2.58
CA VAL A 26 -12.29 4.69 -1.37
C VAL A 26 -12.80 5.52 -0.21
N HIS A 27 -13.28 4.86 0.85
CA HIS A 27 -13.58 5.48 2.14
C HIS A 27 -12.49 5.09 3.13
N GLY A 28 -11.74 6.06 3.65
CA GLY A 28 -10.72 5.84 4.65
C GLY A 28 -11.09 6.50 5.97
N THR A 29 -10.98 5.76 7.07
CA THR A 29 -10.91 6.32 8.42
C THR A 29 -9.56 5.97 9.04
N SER A 30 -8.97 6.91 9.76
CA SER A 30 -7.74 6.67 10.52
C SER A 30 -7.66 7.52 11.76
N ILE A 31 -7.03 6.96 12.80
CA ILE A 31 -6.61 7.67 14.01
C ILE A 31 -5.15 7.32 14.23
N SER A 32 -4.30 8.33 14.39
CA SER A 32 -2.90 8.17 14.76
C SER A 32 -2.57 9.05 15.94
N ILE A 33 -1.89 8.46 16.92
CA ILE A 33 -1.44 9.15 18.12
C ILE A 33 0.07 9.08 18.17
N GLU A 34 0.68 10.23 18.46
CA GLU A 34 2.10 10.36 18.72
C GLU A 34 2.29 10.87 20.16
N VAL A 35 3.22 10.22 20.86
CA VAL A 35 3.59 10.57 22.22
C VAL A 35 5.08 10.82 22.30
N ARG A 36 5.43 11.69 23.23
CA ARG A 36 6.81 12.02 23.55
C ARG A 36 6.92 12.47 24.99
N LYS A 37 7.95 12.00 25.68
CA LYS A 37 8.17 12.19 27.12
C LYS A 37 6.94 11.78 27.96
N GLN A 38 6.31 10.67 27.58
CA GLN A 38 5.12 10.09 28.19
C GLN A 38 3.89 11.03 28.16
N ALA A 39 3.95 12.05 27.31
CA ALA A 39 2.87 13.01 27.11
C ALA A 39 2.41 12.95 25.65
N LEU A 40 1.12 13.23 25.45
CA LEU A 40 0.54 13.35 24.13
C LEU A 40 1.18 14.52 23.36
N GLU A 41 1.70 14.24 22.16
CA GLU A 41 2.28 15.24 21.27
C GLU A 41 1.32 15.59 20.14
N GLN A 42 0.70 14.58 19.52
CA GLN A 42 -0.21 14.78 18.40
C GLN A 42 -1.32 13.72 18.40
N ILE A 43 -2.54 14.15 18.08
CA ILE A 43 -3.65 13.27 17.66
C ILE A 43 -4.08 13.74 16.28
N GLU A 44 -4.08 12.83 15.32
CA GLU A 44 -4.61 13.07 13.99
C GLU A 44 -5.74 12.08 13.70
N ARG A 45 -6.84 12.61 13.17
CA ARG A 45 -7.98 11.82 12.73
C ARG A 45 -8.36 12.22 11.32
N SER A 46 -8.52 11.23 10.46
CA SER A 46 -8.97 11.41 9.08
C SER A 46 -10.23 10.57 8.85
N ASP A 47 -11.18 11.13 8.13
CA ASP A 47 -12.38 10.47 7.65
C ASP A 47 -12.76 11.11 6.32
N GLY A 48 -12.66 10.35 5.24
CA GLY A 48 -12.82 10.92 3.90
C GLY A 48 -13.16 9.87 2.85
N ILE A 49 -14.00 10.29 1.90
CA ILE A 49 -14.29 9.52 0.70
C ILE A 49 -13.64 10.23 -0.49
N GLU A 50 -12.91 9.46 -1.28
CA GLU A 50 -12.33 9.88 -2.56
C GLU A 50 -12.77 8.93 -3.65
N PHE A 51 -12.79 9.40 -4.89
CA PHE A 51 -13.01 8.55 -6.04
C PHE A 51 -12.13 8.94 -7.23
N GLY A 52 -11.78 7.95 -8.04
CA GLY A 52 -11.22 8.13 -9.37
C GLY A 52 -12.21 7.62 -10.42
N LEU A 53 -12.41 8.39 -11.47
CA LEU A 53 -13.24 8.07 -12.63
C LEU A 53 -12.34 8.02 -13.87
N ARG A 54 -12.28 6.87 -14.54
CA ARG A 54 -11.71 6.73 -15.89
C ARG A 54 -12.85 6.63 -16.89
N VAL A 55 -12.85 7.50 -17.90
CA VAL A 55 -13.83 7.48 -18.99
C VAL A 55 -13.15 7.20 -20.33
N PHE A 56 -13.90 6.55 -21.22
CA PHE A 56 -13.47 6.24 -22.57
C PHE A 56 -14.44 6.83 -23.59
N LYS A 57 -13.89 7.42 -24.65
CA LYS A 57 -14.63 7.85 -25.84
C LYS A 57 -13.92 7.32 -27.08
N GLY A 58 -14.48 6.28 -27.70
CA GLY A 58 -13.80 5.47 -28.71
C GLY A 58 -12.48 4.92 -28.18
N LYS A 59 -11.37 5.25 -28.85
CA LYS A 59 -10.01 4.90 -28.43
C LYS A 59 -9.29 6.05 -27.72
N ARG A 60 -10.01 6.84 -26.94
CA ARG A 60 -9.44 7.93 -26.15
C ARG A 60 -9.91 7.79 -24.71
N GLN A 61 -9.06 8.16 -23.77
CA GLN A 61 -9.38 8.06 -22.35
C GLN A 61 -8.98 9.32 -21.58
N ALA A 62 -9.66 9.54 -20.47
CA ALA A 62 -9.27 10.53 -19.46
C ALA A 62 -9.56 9.98 -18.07
N ILE A 63 -8.77 10.42 -17.10
CA ILE A 63 -8.93 10.07 -15.69
C ILE A 63 -9.07 11.37 -14.91
N VAL A 64 -10.08 11.42 -14.05
CA VAL A 64 -10.29 12.51 -13.09
C VAL A 64 -10.50 11.91 -11.70
N SER A 65 -10.24 12.69 -10.67
CA SER A 65 -10.48 12.28 -9.29
C SER A 65 -11.10 13.42 -8.49
N GLY A 66 -11.82 13.08 -7.42
CA GLY A 66 -12.46 14.05 -6.54
C GLY A 66 -12.91 13.45 -5.22
N SER A 67 -13.32 14.32 -4.30
CA SER A 67 -13.84 13.96 -2.97
C SER A 67 -15.21 14.57 -2.66
N ASP A 68 -15.69 15.52 -3.47
CA ASP A 68 -17.04 16.07 -3.36
C ASP A 68 -18.04 15.17 -4.10
N LEU A 69 -18.94 14.56 -3.32
CA LEU A 69 -19.97 13.63 -3.80
C LEU A 69 -21.32 14.31 -4.07
N SER A 70 -21.39 15.64 -4.05
CA SER A 70 -22.61 16.37 -4.43
C SER A 70 -22.97 16.12 -5.89
N GLU A 71 -24.27 16.11 -6.19
CA GLU A 71 -24.77 15.86 -7.55
C GLU A 71 -24.21 16.86 -8.58
N ALA A 72 -24.09 18.13 -8.18
CA ALA A 72 -23.52 19.18 -9.02
C ALA A 72 -22.05 18.89 -9.37
N SER A 73 -21.25 18.47 -8.40
CA SER A 73 -19.83 18.16 -8.59
C SER A 73 -19.62 16.89 -9.40
N ILE A 74 -20.40 15.83 -9.15
CA ILE A 74 -20.36 14.59 -9.96
C ILE A 74 -20.72 14.89 -11.41
N LYS A 75 -21.79 15.67 -11.65
CA LYS A 75 -22.19 16.06 -13.00
C LYS A 75 -21.07 16.84 -13.71
N LEU A 76 -20.55 17.89 -13.07
CA LEU A 76 -19.49 18.70 -13.66
C LEU A 76 -18.21 17.89 -13.93
N MET A 77 -17.82 17.00 -13.02
CA MET A 77 -16.63 16.16 -13.19
C MET A 77 -16.79 15.15 -14.33
N THR A 78 -17.95 14.53 -14.47
CA THR A 78 -18.21 13.57 -15.56
C THR A 78 -18.24 14.26 -16.93
N GLU A 79 -18.88 15.44 -17.03
CA GLU A 79 -18.85 16.26 -18.25
C GLU A 79 -17.40 16.61 -18.65
N ARG A 80 -16.60 17.12 -17.68
CA ARG A 80 -15.19 17.44 -17.90
C ARG A 80 -14.36 16.23 -18.29
N ALA A 81 -14.55 15.09 -17.64
CA ALA A 81 -13.83 13.86 -17.97
C ALA A 81 -14.08 13.45 -19.43
N VAL A 82 -15.33 13.51 -19.88
CA VAL A 82 -15.69 13.18 -21.26
C VAL A 82 -15.09 14.18 -22.25
N ASP A 83 -15.12 15.47 -21.95
CA ASP A 83 -14.50 16.48 -22.82
C ASP A 83 -12.98 16.34 -22.89
N MET A 84 -12.32 16.01 -21.76
CA MET A 84 -10.91 15.67 -21.73
C MET A 84 -10.61 14.44 -22.60
N ALA A 85 -11.44 13.39 -22.52
CA ALA A 85 -11.26 12.20 -23.36
C ALA A 85 -11.44 12.51 -24.85
N LYS A 86 -12.39 13.38 -25.23
CA LYS A 86 -12.54 13.82 -26.64
C LYS A 86 -11.29 14.54 -27.16
N ALA A 87 -10.63 15.32 -26.30
CA ALA A 87 -9.43 16.11 -26.63
C ALA A 87 -8.11 15.31 -26.54
N ALA A 88 -8.13 14.14 -25.91
CA ALA A 88 -6.96 13.28 -25.80
C ALA A 88 -6.57 12.64 -27.15
N PRO A 89 -5.29 12.31 -27.36
CA PRO A 89 -4.87 11.52 -28.52
C PRO A 89 -5.49 10.12 -28.46
N GLU A 90 -5.61 9.48 -29.63
CA GLU A 90 -6.04 8.08 -29.69
C GLU A 90 -4.96 7.14 -29.14
N ASP A 91 -5.40 6.21 -28.31
CA ASP A 91 -4.65 5.09 -27.77
C ASP A 91 -5.37 3.79 -28.18
N PRO A 92 -4.84 3.02 -29.14
CA PRO A 92 -5.48 1.79 -29.59
C PRO A 92 -5.54 0.69 -28.51
N TYR A 93 -4.72 0.80 -27.46
CA TYR A 93 -4.62 -0.18 -26.38
C TYR A 93 -5.54 0.11 -25.19
N CYS A 94 -6.18 1.29 -25.17
CA CYS A 94 -7.10 1.63 -24.09
C CYS A 94 -8.44 0.87 -24.22
N GLY A 95 -9.07 0.64 -23.07
CA GLY A 95 -10.39 0.04 -22.94
C GLY A 95 -10.55 -0.71 -21.62
N LEU A 96 -11.78 -1.11 -21.32
CA LEU A 96 -12.07 -2.02 -20.22
C LEU A 96 -11.80 -3.48 -20.61
N ALA A 97 -11.49 -4.31 -19.62
CA ALA A 97 -11.54 -5.76 -19.74
C ALA A 97 -12.89 -6.24 -20.30
N LYS A 98 -12.87 -7.33 -21.06
CA LYS A 98 -14.09 -7.98 -21.55
C LYS A 98 -14.83 -8.60 -20.36
N LYS A 99 -16.15 -8.66 -20.47
CA LYS A 99 -16.99 -9.30 -19.45
C LYS A 99 -16.59 -10.75 -19.13
N SER A 100 -16.06 -11.48 -20.11
CA SER A 100 -15.57 -12.86 -19.93
C SER A 100 -14.23 -12.97 -19.19
N GLU A 101 -13.50 -11.87 -19.03
CA GLU A 101 -12.20 -11.82 -18.35
C GLU A 101 -12.35 -11.41 -16.88
N LEU A 102 -13.50 -10.83 -16.52
CA LEU A 102 -13.82 -10.42 -15.16
C LEU A 102 -13.85 -11.61 -14.21
N VAL A 103 -13.40 -11.38 -12.97
CA VAL A 103 -13.56 -12.37 -11.91
C VAL A 103 -15.04 -12.68 -11.70
N ALA A 104 -15.38 -13.97 -11.66
CA ALA A 104 -16.77 -14.42 -11.55
C ALA A 104 -17.29 -14.37 -10.10
N ALA A 105 -16.42 -14.67 -9.15
CA ALA A 105 -16.70 -14.65 -7.72
C ALA A 105 -15.38 -14.51 -6.95
N TRP A 106 -15.44 -13.91 -5.77
CA TRP A 106 -14.33 -13.83 -4.84
C TRP A 106 -14.85 -13.95 -3.42
N ASP A 107 -14.01 -14.48 -2.53
CA ASP A 107 -14.28 -14.54 -1.10
C ASP A 107 -13.33 -13.59 -0.38
N VAL A 108 -13.88 -12.50 0.17
CA VAL A 108 -13.08 -11.52 0.93
C VAL A 108 -12.72 -12.07 2.31
N ASP A 109 -13.56 -12.93 2.87
CA ASP A 109 -13.40 -13.46 4.23
C ASP A 109 -12.24 -14.47 4.27
N GLU A 110 -12.04 -15.24 3.19
CA GLU A 110 -10.89 -16.13 3.06
C GLU A 110 -9.54 -15.40 3.14
N LEU A 111 -9.48 -14.14 2.69
CA LEU A 111 -8.26 -13.34 2.69
C LEU A 111 -7.95 -12.73 4.07
N GLU A 112 -8.92 -12.69 4.98
CA GLU A 112 -8.79 -12.11 6.32
C GLU A 112 -8.15 -10.71 6.24
N LEU A 113 -8.78 -9.79 5.52
CA LEU A 113 -8.24 -8.45 5.22
C LEU A 113 -8.70 -7.36 6.18
N SER A 114 -9.75 -7.61 6.96
CA SER A 114 -10.31 -6.67 7.92
C SER A 114 -10.47 -7.36 9.26
N ASP A 115 -10.06 -6.69 10.32
CA ASP A 115 -10.41 -7.04 11.69
C ASP A 115 -11.85 -6.60 11.96
N ASP A 116 -12.63 -7.50 12.56
CA ASP A 116 -14.04 -7.28 12.90
C ASP A 116 -14.20 -6.58 14.25
N GLN A 117 -13.11 -6.38 15.00
CA GLN A 117 -13.13 -5.60 16.23
C GLN A 117 -13.53 -4.14 15.98
N ALA A 118 -14.12 -3.53 17.01
CA ALA A 118 -14.42 -2.11 17.00
C ALA A 118 -13.15 -1.28 16.84
N GLU A 119 -13.30 -0.10 16.22
CA GLU A 119 -12.23 0.89 16.14
C GLU A 119 -11.70 1.23 17.54
N PRO A 120 -10.37 1.19 17.75
CA PRO A 120 -9.78 1.46 19.05
C PRO A 120 -10.08 2.90 19.48
N GLN A 121 -10.30 3.09 20.77
CA GLN A 121 -10.45 4.43 21.33
C GLN A 121 -9.09 5.15 21.32
N PRO A 122 -9.06 6.49 21.17
CA PRO A 122 -7.81 7.25 21.21
C PRO A 122 -6.95 6.94 22.45
N GLU A 123 -7.57 6.82 23.63
CA GLU A 123 -6.86 6.50 24.88
C GLU A 123 -6.12 5.15 24.81
N GLU A 124 -6.65 4.16 24.09
CA GLU A 124 -5.97 2.88 23.92
C GLU A 124 -4.70 3.03 23.07
N LEU A 125 -4.79 3.76 21.95
CA LEU A 125 -3.64 4.03 21.08
C LEU A 125 -2.57 4.86 21.82
N GLU A 126 -3.00 5.82 22.63
CA GLU A 126 -2.09 6.63 23.46
C GLU A 126 -1.35 5.77 24.48
N ASN A 127 -2.05 4.86 25.17
CA ASN A 127 -1.44 3.95 26.13
C ASN A 127 -0.42 3.01 25.47
N GLN A 128 -0.73 2.47 24.29
CA GLN A 128 0.22 1.65 23.52
C GLN A 128 1.47 2.44 23.12
N ALA A 129 1.31 3.68 22.64
CA ALA A 129 2.44 4.52 22.27
C ALA A 129 3.31 4.87 23.48
N LYS A 130 2.68 5.18 24.63
CA LYS A 130 3.39 5.43 25.90
C LYS A 130 4.16 4.22 26.38
N GLU A 131 3.56 3.04 26.30
CA GLU A 131 4.19 1.77 26.67
C GLU A 131 5.44 1.50 25.82
N ALA A 132 5.35 1.67 24.49
CA ALA A 132 6.52 1.52 23.62
C ALA A 132 7.65 2.52 23.95
N GLU A 133 7.31 3.78 24.22
CA GLU A 133 8.30 4.77 24.66
C GLU A 133 8.91 4.41 26.02
N TYR A 134 8.09 3.99 26.99
CA TYR A 134 8.53 3.62 28.34
C TYR A 134 9.60 2.51 28.27
N PHE A 135 9.31 1.43 27.54
CA PHE A 135 10.23 0.31 27.42
C PHE A 135 11.49 0.62 26.60
N ALA A 136 11.44 1.61 25.70
CA ALA A 136 12.65 2.11 25.05
C ALA A 136 13.56 2.86 26.05
N LEU A 137 12.97 3.68 26.93
CA LEU A 137 13.68 4.50 27.93
C LEU A 137 14.24 3.70 29.11
N GLU A 138 13.74 2.48 29.37
CA GLU A 138 14.32 1.56 30.37
C GLU A 138 15.79 1.20 30.06
N ASN A 139 16.22 1.32 28.80
CA ASN A 139 17.64 1.18 28.45
C ASN A 139 18.40 2.48 28.76
N GLN A 140 19.29 2.44 29.75
CA GLN A 140 20.08 3.59 30.23
C GLN A 140 20.97 4.27 29.19
N SER A 141 21.26 3.61 28.06
CA SER A 141 22.03 4.23 26.96
C SER A 141 21.15 5.08 26.03
N ILE A 142 19.82 5.03 26.20
CA ILE A 142 18.88 5.89 25.50
C ILE A 142 18.79 7.23 26.21
N ASP A 143 19.10 8.29 25.48
CA ASP A 143 19.03 9.67 25.95
C ASP A 143 17.61 10.21 25.91
N GLN A 144 16.90 9.88 24.83
CA GLN A 144 15.51 10.26 24.63
C GLN A 144 14.85 9.38 23.58
N VAL A 145 13.53 9.35 23.61
CA VAL A 145 12.71 8.90 22.48
C VAL A 145 12.33 10.14 21.67
N GLN A 146 12.54 10.06 20.35
CA GLN A 146 12.14 11.13 19.45
C GLN A 146 10.62 11.14 19.29
N SER A 147 10.04 9.96 19.08
CA SER A 147 8.61 9.75 18.98
C SER A 147 8.27 8.28 19.22
N ALA A 148 7.11 8.02 19.80
CA ALA A 148 6.44 6.74 19.75
C ALA A 148 5.00 6.95 19.29
N SER A 149 4.50 6.04 18.46
CA SER A 149 3.18 6.19 17.88
C SER A 149 2.42 4.89 17.84
N SER A 150 1.09 5.00 17.94
CA SER A 150 0.17 3.92 17.63
C SER A 150 -0.94 4.46 16.74
N ALA A 151 -1.34 3.68 15.75
CA ALA A 151 -2.33 4.08 14.77
C ALA A 151 -3.22 2.92 14.34
N TYR A 152 -4.42 3.30 13.93
CA TYR A 152 -5.41 2.44 13.31
C TYR A 152 -5.94 3.09 12.05
N SER A 153 -6.21 2.28 11.02
CA SER A 153 -6.96 2.71 9.85
C SER A 153 -7.88 1.62 9.34
N LYS A 154 -9.04 2.03 8.82
CA LYS A 154 -9.94 1.18 8.05
C LYS A 154 -10.19 1.80 6.68
N THR A 155 -9.98 1.00 5.63
CA THR A 155 -10.18 1.42 4.25
C THR A 155 -11.22 0.53 3.61
N LYS A 156 -12.29 1.12 3.05
CA LYS A 156 -13.27 0.43 2.21
C LYS A 156 -13.00 0.84 0.76
N ILE A 157 -12.88 -0.13 -0.12
CA ILE A 157 -12.63 0.07 -1.55
C ILE A 157 -13.83 -0.50 -2.30
N HIS A 158 -14.32 0.24 -3.28
CA HIS A 158 -15.36 -0.22 -4.19
C HIS A 158 -15.00 0.16 -5.63
N LEU A 159 -15.02 -0.82 -6.52
CA LEU A 159 -14.76 -0.65 -7.95
C LEU A 159 -16.00 -1.07 -8.73
N SER A 160 -16.46 -0.18 -9.61
CA SER A 160 -17.56 -0.47 -10.53
C SER A 160 -17.16 -0.04 -11.94
N ALA A 161 -17.60 -0.79 -12.95
CA ALA A 161 -17.29 -0.48 -14.34
C ALA A 161 -18.45 -0.80 -15.27
N THR A 162 -18.54 -0.10 -16.41
CA THR A 162 -19.63 -0.24 -17.37
C THR A 162 -19.65 -1.60 -18.08
N ASN A 163 -18.59 -2.40 -17.99
CA ASN A 163 -18.53 -3.78 -18.47
C ASN A 163 -19.28 -4.77 -17.54
N GLY A 164 -19.82 -4.28 -16.42
CA GLY A 164 -20.61 -5.04 -15.46
C GLY A 164 -19.85 -5.47 -14.21
N PHE A 165 -18.57 -5.11 -14.07
CA PHE A 165 -17.86 -5.33 -12.82
C PHE A 165 -18.43 -4.45 -11.71
N ASN A 166 -18.64 -5.02 -10.53
CA ASN A 166 -19.09 -4.31 -9.34
C ASN A 166 -18.63 -5.09 -8.10
N GLY A 167 -17.59 -4.61 -7.42
CA GLY A 167 -17.00 -5.31 -6.30
C GLY A 167 -16.33 -4.40 -5.30
N GLY A 168 -16.40 -4.77 -4.03
CA GLY A 168 -15.78 -4.03 -2.94
C GLY A 168 -15.26 -4.94 -1.84
N TYR A 169 -14.34 -4.41 -1.04
CA TYR A 169 -13.77 -5.07 0.13
C TYR A 169 -13.27 -4.04 1.13
N SER A 170 -13.00 -4.49 2.36
CA SER A 170 -12.44 -3.65 3.42
C SER A 170 -11.07 -4.16 3.85
N LYS A 171 -10.21 -3.23 4.29
CA LYS A 171 -8.92 -3.50 4.90
C LYS A 171 -8.80 -2.77 6.23
N THR A 172 -8.24 -3.42 7.24
CA THR A 172 -7.77 -2.76 8.47
C THR A 172 -6.26 -2.77 8.54
N SER A 173 -5.71 -1.81 9.27
CA SER A 173 -4.30 -1.77 9.62
C SER A 173 -4.15 -1.21 11.02
N PHE A 174 -3.37 -1.91 11.84
CA PHE A 174 -2.90 -1.48 13.15
C PHE A 174 -1.40 -1.34 13.07
N SER A 175 -0.85 -0.29 13.67
CA SER A 175 0.58 -0.09 13.71
C SER A 175 1.03 0.52 15.02
N THR A 176 2.21 0.10 15.48
CA THR A 176 2.90 0.73 16.61
C THR A 176 4.37 0.90 16.22
N SER A 177 4.97 2.03 16.58
CA SER A 177 6.38 2.30 16.30
C SER A 177 7.03 3.12 17.39
N CYS A 178 8.35 2.99 17.52
CA CYS A 178 9.16 3.77 18.45
C CYS A 178 10.48 4.15 17.79
N VAL A 179 10.88 5.41 17.96
CA VAL A 179 12.14 5.97 17.46
C VAL A 179 12.99 6.38 18.65
N ALA A 180 14.06 5.64 18.91
CA ALA A 180 14.95 5.86 20.04
C ALA A 180 16.23 6.60 19.60
N ILE A 181 16.75 7.45 20.51
CA ILE A 181 18.03 8.14 20.34
C ILE A 181 18.96 7.71 21.47
N ALA A 182 20.04 7.02 21.10
CA ALA A 182 21.10 6.62 22.01
C ALA A 182 22.20 7.69 22.08
N ARG A 183 22.84 7.83 23.23
CA ARG A 183 23.98 8.75 23.41
C ARG A 183 25.23 8.01 23.87
N SER A 184 26.36 8.38 23.30
CA SER A 184 27.69 8.04 23.81
C SER A 184 28.59 9.27 23.83
N GLN A 185 29.85 9.10 24.22
CA GLN A 185 30.86 10.16 24.10
C GLN A 185 31.11 10.58 22.64
N SER A 186 30.87 9.69 21.67
CA SER A 186 31.10 9.98 20.26
C SER A 186 29.94 10.72 19.58
N GLY A 187 28.79 10.85 20.25
CA GLY A 187 27.63 11.57 19.73
C GLY A 187 26.29 10.86 19.98
N LEU A 188 25.31 11.24 19.15
CA LEU A 188 23.95 10.73 19.17
C LEU A 188 23.71 9.80 17.99
N GLU A 189 23.04 8.68 18.24
CA GLU A 189 22.64 7.73 17.21
C GLU A 189 21.16 7.43 17.28
N ARG A 190 20.53 7.26 16.11
CA ARG A 190 19.08 7.09 15.97
C ARG A 190 18.76 5.81 15.23
N ASP A 191 17.81 5.05 15.75
CA ASP A 191 17.14 3.98 15.02
C ASP A 191 15.69 3.84 15.52
N TYR A 192 14.94 2.95 14.90
CA TYR A 192 13.55 2.70 15.21
C TYR A 192 13.23 1.21 15.11
N ASP A 193 12.11 0.83 15.71
CA ASP A 193 11.40 -0.40 15.38
C ASP A 193 9.91 -0.09 15.26
N GLY A 194 9.19 -0.94 14.54
CA GLY A 194 7.75 -0.79 14.39
C GLY A 194 7.13 -1.98 13.69
N ASP A 195 5.85 -2.17 13.90
CA ASP A 195 5.09 -3.25 13.29
C ASP A 195 3.78 -2.73 12.70
N VAL A 196 3.33 -3.40 11.64
CA VAL A 196 2.07 -3.13 10.98
C VAL A 196 1.38 -4.44 10.66
N ARG A 197 0.12 -4.57 11.06
CA ARG A 197 -0.67 -5.80 10.92
C ARG A 197 -2.11 -5.50 10.58
N ILE A 198 -2.76 -6.44 9.89
CA ILE A 198 -4.18 -6.33 9.58
C ILE A 198 -5.04 -6.49 10.84
N PHE A 199 -4.70 -7.48 11.67
CA PHE A 199 -5.36 -7.75 12.93
C PHE A 199 -4.56 -7.23 14.10
N LYS A 200 -5.26 -6.64 15.07
CA LYS A 200 -4.64 -6.11 16.28
C LYS A 200 -3.88 -7.19 17.07
N ARG A 201 -4.46 -8.39 17.15
CA ARG A 201 -3.86 -9.54 17.87
C ARG A 201 -2.54 -10.05 17.28
N ASP A 202 -2.27 -9.74 16.01
CA ASP A 202 -1.06 -10.19 15.33
C ASP A 202 0.08 -9.16 15.48
N LEU A 203 -0.23 -7.98 16.03
CA LEU A 203 0.72 -6.90 16.26
C LEU A 203 1.63 -7.26 17.44
N ARG A 204 2.94 -7.04 17.27
CA ARG A 204 3.90 -7.15 18.37
C ARG A 204 3.54 -6.22 19.52
N SER A 205 3.87 -6.63 20.74
CA SER A 205 3.59 -5.80 21.92
C SER A 205 4.36 -4.48 21.85
N PRO A 206 3.80 -3.39 22.39
CA PRO A 206 4.53 -2.12 22.52
C PRO A 206 5.85 -2.28 23.26
N GLU A 207 5.90 -3.13 24.29
CA GLU A 207 7.13 -3.53 24.99
C GLU A 207 8.22 -4.03 24.03
N GLU A 208 7.90 -5.02 23.20
CA GLU A 208 8.87 -5.60 22.28
C GLU A 208 9.41 -4.55 21.30
N ILE A 209 8.51 -3.70 20.78
CA ILE A 209 8.85 -2.62 19.84
C ILE A 209 9.79 -1.60 20.51
N GLY A 210 9.48 -1.17 21.74
CA GLY A 210 10.30 -0.24 22.52
C GLY A 210 11.70 -0.79 22.78
N ILE A 211 11.80 -2.01 23.31
CA ILE A 211 13.07 -2.70 23.59
C ILE A 211 13.91 -2.83 22.33
N ARG A 212 13.29 -3.22 21.20
CA ARG A 212 14.00 -3.37 19.92
C ARG A 212 14.48 -2.04 19.35
N ALA A 213 13.66 -0.99 19.41
CA ALA A 213 14.05 0.35 18.97
C ALA A 213 15.29 0.83 19.76
N ALA A 214 15.27 0.68 21.08
CA ALA A 214 16.40 1.01 21.95
C ALA A 214 17.65 0.19 21.60
N LYS A 215 17.53 -1.14 21.52
CA LYS A 215 18.65 -2.04 21.18
C LYS A 215 19.30 -1.65 19.85
N ARG A 216 18.51 -1.28 18.85
CA ARG A 216 19.01 -0.87 17.54
C ARG A 216 19.72 0.48 17.57
N ALA A 217 19.16 1.47 18.26
CA ALA A 217 19.81 2.77 18.43
C ALA A 217 21.16 2.62 19.13
N VAL A 218 21.21 1.82 20.20
CA VAL A 218 22.45 1.51 20.93
C VAL A 218 23.46 0.77 20.06
N SER A 219 23.04 -0.16 19.20
CA SER A 219 23.97 -0.90 18.32
C SER A 219 24.70 -0.04 17.28
N LYS A 220 24.24 1.19 17.04
CA LYS A 220 24.89 2.15 16.15
C LYS A 220 25.97 2.98 16.83
N LEU A 221 26.01 3.00 18.17
CA LEU A 221 27.02 3.76 18.90
C LEU A 221 28.42 3.30 18.50
N GLU A 222 29.34 4.25 18.46
CA GLU A 222 30.75 4.03 18.11
C GLU A 222 31.00 3.41 16.73
N ALA A 223 30.05 3.56 15.79
CA ALA A 223 30.22 3.12 14.41
C ALA A 223 31.50 3.72 13.78
N ARG A 224 32.24 2.89 13.03
CA ARG A 224 33.51 3.28 12.42
C ARG A 224 33.43 3.17 10.90
N LYS A 225 34.06 4.13 10.21
CA LYS A 225 34.19 4.09 8.76
C LYS A 225 35.13 2.94 8.35
N PRO A 226 34.68 1.95 7.56
CA PRO A 226 35.57 0.92 7.04
C PRO A 226 36.56 1.51 6.03
N LYS A 227 37.69 0.83 5.82
CA LYS A 227 38.63 1.17 4.74
C LYS A 227 37.95 0.94 3.39
N THR A 228 38.31 1.74 2.40
CA THR A 228 37.85 1.54 1.02
C THR A 228 38.38 0.21 0.49
N GLY A 229 37.49 -0.62 -0.07
CA GLY A 229 37.83 -1.93 -0.59
C GLY A 229 36.60 -2.69 -1.08
N VAL A 230 36.82 -3.91 -1.55
CA VAL A 230 35.76 -4.84 -1.95
C VAL A 230 35.50 -5.81 -0.80
N TYR A 231 34.24 -5.90 -0.39
CA TYR A 231 33.82 -6.74 0.74
C TYR A 231 32.55 -7.51 0.36
N PRO A 232 32.34 -8.72 0.91
CA PRO A 232 31.00 -9.31 0.93
C PRO A 232 30.06 -8.40 1.74
N VAL A 233 28.86 -8.18 1.24
CA VAL A 233 27.83 -7.36 1.89
C VAL A 233 26.63 -8.24 2.20
N ILE A 234 26.21 -8.25 3.46
CA ILE A 234 24.97 -8.90 3.90
C ILE A 234 23.93 -7.79 4.09
N PHE A 235 22.82 -7.91 3.36
CA PHE A 235 21.68 -7.02 3.52
C PHE A 235 20.80 -7.53 4.67
N ASP A 236 20.58 -6.67 5.66
CA ASP A 236 19.64 -6.93 6.76
C ASP A 236 18.22 -7.18 6.24
N GLU A 237 17.44 -7.96 6.97
CA GLU A 237 16.06 -8.31 6.60
C GLU A 237 15.19 -7.07 6.30
N ARG A 238 15.45 -5.93 6.95
CA ARG A 238 14.68 -4.70 6.77
C ARG A 238 14.91 -4.01 5.43
N VAL A 239 16.02 -4.32 4.76
CA VAL A 239 16.41 -3.69 3.49
C VAL A 239 16.51 -4.69 2.34
N SER A 240 16.60 -5.99 2.62
CA SER A 240 16.74 -7.03 1.61
C SER A 240 15.59 -7.05 0.59
N SER A 241 14.36 -6.73 1.03
CA SER A 241 13.18 -6.63 0.16
C SER A 241 13.32 -5.53 -0.89
N SER A 242 14.12 -4.48 -0.66
CA SER A 242 14.33 -3.41 -1.64
C SER A 242 15.05 -3.89 -2.90
N LEU A 243 15.96 -4.86 -2.77
CA LEU A 243 16.65 -5.48 -3.91
C LEU A 243 15.64 -6.20 -4.81
N ILE A 244 14.71 -6.94 -4.20
CA ILE A 244 13.61 -7.59 -4.91
C ILE A 244 12.66 -6.55 -5.50
N GLY A 245 12.39 -5.46 -4.79
CA GLY A 245 11.57 -4.34 -5.26
C GLY A 245 12.10 -3.72 -6.57
N HIS A 246 13.42 -3.54 -6.70
CA HIS A 246 14.02 -3.05 -7.94
C HIS A 246 13.86 -4.02 -9.11
N LEU A 247 13.92 -5.32 -8.87
CA LEU A 247 13.64 -6.33 -9.89
C LEU A 247 12.16 -6.29 -10.31
N LEU A 248 11.23 -6.23 -9.34
CA LEU A 248 9.79 -6.16 -9.63
C LEU A 248 9.42 -4.87 -10.40
N ALA A 249 10.05 -3.75 -10.07
CA ALA A 249 9.90 -2.52 -10.83
C ALA A 249 10.36 -2.68 -12.29
N ALA A 250 11.41 -3.46 -12.54
CA ALA A 250 11.87 -3.77 -13.88
C ALA A 250 10.95 -4.77 -14.61
N THR A 251 10.22 -5.63 -13.89
CA THR A 251 9.21 -6.52 -14.51
C THR A 251 7.88 -5.83 -14.79
N ASN A 252 7.71 -4.56 -14.43
CA ASN A 252 6.48 -3.80 -14.63
C ASN A 252 6.11 -3.70 -16.13
N GLY A 253 4.91 -4.15 -16.49
CA GLY A 253 4.44 -4.18 -17.88
C GLY A 253 4.47 -2.83 -18.59
N VAL A 254 4.18 -1.73 -17.87
CA VAL A 254 4.25 -0.36 -18.42
C VAL A 254 5.70 0.04 -18.71
N ALA A 255 6.63 -0.28 -17.81
CA ALA A 255 8.06 0.02 -18.02
C ALA A 255 8.64 -0.78 -19.20
N VAL A 256 8.23 -2.04 -19.35
CA VAL A 256 8.62 -2.90 -20.47
C VAL A 256 8.03 -2.36 -21.79
N ALA A 257 6.73 -2.05 -21.82
CA ALA A 257 6.05 -1.53 -23.02
C ALA A 257 6.64 -0.19 -23.50
N LYS A 258 7.09 0.66 -22.57
CA LYS A 258 7.76 1.94 -22.87
C LYS A 258 9.26 1.80 -23.18
N GLY A 259 9.82 0.59 -23.08
CA GLY A 259 11.24 0.33 -23.30
C GLY A 259 12.18 0.92 -22.25
N SER A 260 11.66 1.30 -21.07
CA SER A 260 12.45 1.90 -19.98
C SER A 260 12.97 0.88 -18.97
N SER A 261 12.61 -0.40 -19.12
CA SER A 261 13.09 -1.47 -18.25
C SER A 261 14.41 -2.07 -18.74
N TRP A 262 15.36 -2.28 -17.82
CA TRP A 262 16.59 -3.03 -18.10
C TRP A 262 16.36 -4.54 -18.28
N LEU A 263 15.16 -5.04 -17.95
CA LEU A 263 14.73 -6.42 -18.24
C LEU A 263 14.08 -6.56 -19.63
N LEU A 264 14.00 -5.49 -20.42
CA LEU A 264 13.50 -5.59 -21.80
C LEU A 264 14.27 -6.69 -22.57
N ASN A 265 13.55 -7.55 -23.27
CA ASN A 265 14.09 -8.69 -24.02
C ASN A 265 14.81 -9.76 -23.17
N ARG A 266 14.58 -9.80 -21.85
CA ARG A 266 15.17 -10.79 -20.94
C ARG A 266 14.22 -11.90 -20.49
N LYS A 267 12.98 -11.92 -20.98
CA LYS A 267 12.01 -13.00 -20.70
C LYS A 267 12.60 -14.35 -21.17
N GLY A 268 12.56 -15.36 -20.30
CA GLY A 268 13.16 -16.67 -20.55
C GLY A 268 14.68 -16.73 -20.33
N THR A 269 15.32 -15.66 -19.85
CA THR A 269 16.75 -15.64 -19.53
C THR A 269 16.99 -15.68 -18.02
N GLN A 270 18.18 -16.11 -17.62
CA GLN A 270 18.60 -16.07 -16.23
C GLN A 270 18.86 -14.62 -15.78
N VAL A 271 18.16 -14.22 -14.71
CA VAL A 271 18.24 -12.89 -14.07
C VAL A 271 18.62 -12.98 -12.59
N LEU A 272 18.48 -14.17 -11.99
CA LEU A 272 18.89 -14.49 -10.63
C LEU A 272 19.68 -15.82 -10.59
N PRO A 273 20.40 -16.13 -9.50
CA PRO A 273 20.93 -17.47 -9.26
C PRO A 273 19.86 -18.56 -9.37
N GLU A 274 20.26 -19.75 -9.84
CA GLU A 274 19.34 -20.87 -10.13
C GLU A 274 18.55 -21.33 -8.88
N PHE A 275 19.10 -21.16 -7.69
CA PHE A 275 18.44 -21.55 -6.44
C PHE A 275 17.39 -20.52 -5.95
N LEU A 276 17.22 -19.38 -6.64
CA LEU A 276 16.25 -18.33 -6.25
C LEU A 276 15.05 -18.31 -7.18
N SER A 277 13.86 -18.28 -6.58
CA SER A 277 12.59 -18.05 -7.25
C SER A 277 11.84 -16.91 -6.58
N ILE A 278 11.02 -16.19 -7.36
CA ILE A 278 10.14 -15.12 -6.88
C ILE A 278 8.74 -15.44 -7.35
N THR A 279 7.85 -15.63 -6.38
CA THR A 279 6.46 -15.99 -6.60
C THR A 279 5.54 -14.91 -6.07
N GLU A 280 4.50 -14.60 -6.81
CA GLU A 280 3.36 -13.83 -6.38
C GLU A 280 2.29 -14.79 -5.84
N ASP A 281 1.76 -14.49 -4.66
CA ASP A 281 0.60 -15.16 -4.08
C ASP A 281 -0.37 -14.08 -3.57
N PRO A 282 -1.43 -13.76 -4.33
CA PRO A 282 -2.38 -12.71 -3.98
C PRO A 282 -3.42 -13.15 -2.95
N TYR A 283 -3.43 -14.44 -2.57
CA TYR A 283 -4.43 -15.04 -1.69
C TYR A 283 -3.92 -15.29 -0.27
N ARG A 284 -2.73 -14.77 0.04
CA ARG A 284 -2.14 -14.91 1.38
C ARG A 284 -3.04 -14.25 2.42
N LYS A 285 -3.50 -15.06 3.37
CA LYS A 285 -4.29 -14.56 4.50
C LYS A 285 -3.53 -13.50 5.28
N ARG A 286 -4.23 -12.43 5.68
CA ARG A 286 -3.71 -11.34 6.51
C ARG A 286 -2.48 -10.63 5.96
N ALA A 287 -2.24 -10.70 4.65
CA ALA A 287 -1.16 -9.99 3.99
C ALA A 287 -1.68 -8.67 3.38
N SER A 288 -0.97 -7.57 3.63
CA SER A 288 -1.37 -6.24 3.16
C SER A 288 -1.52 -6.14 1.63
N GLY A 289 -0.69 -6.90 0.90
CA GLY A 289 -0.70 -7.00 -0.56
C GLY A 289 -1.81 -7.87 -1.15
N SER A 290 -2.51 -8.68 -0.34
CA SER A 290 -3.58 -9.55 -0.84
C SER A 290 -4.80 -8.75 -1.27
N ARG A 291 -5.47 -9.24 -2.31
CA ARG A 291 -6.66 -8.59 -2.89
C ARG A 291 -7.52 -9.60 -3.67
N PRO A 292 -8.85 -9.49 -3.62
CA PRO A 292 -9.77 -10.42 -4.28
C PRO A 292 -9.80 -10.28 -5.81
N PHE A 293 -9.49 -9.07 -6.31
CA PHE A 293 -9.42 -8.71 -7.72
C PHE A 293 -8.44 -7.55 -7.90
N ASP A 294 -7.98 -7.34 -9.14
CA ASP A 294 -7.11 -6.22 -9.46
C ASP A 294 -7.87 -4.90 -9.69
N ALA A 295 -7.17 -3.84 -10.09
CA ALA A 295 -7.78 -2.52 -10.28
C ALA A 295 -8.68 -2.41 -11.53
N GLU A 296 -8.85 -3.50 -12.29
CA GLU A 296 -9.71 -3.56 -13.49
C GLU A 296 -10.81 -4.66 -13.36
N GLY A 297 -10.93 -5.28 -12.19
CA GLY A 297 -11.92 -6.32 -11.91
C GLY A 297 -11.53 -7.70 -12.46
N LEU A 298 -10.26 -7.91 -12.79
CA LEU A 298 -9.73 -9.20 -13.21
C LEU A 298 -9.37 -10.06 -12.01
N GLU A 299 -9.40 -11.37 -12.24
CA GLU A 299 -8.95 -12.38 -11.28
C GLU A 299 -7.44 -12.22 -11.02
N THR A 300 -7.07 -12.06 -9.74
CA THR A 300 -5.66 -12.17 -9.34
C THR A 300 -5.20 -13.62 -9.46
N LYS A 301 -3.91 -13.90 -9.66
CA LYS A 301 -3.43 -15.28 -9.80
C LYS A 301 -2.10 -15.45 -9.08
N ALA A 302 -1.87 -16.64 -8.54
CA ALA A 302 -0.52 -17.02 -8.14
C ALA A 302 0.35 -17.12 -9.40
N ARG A 303 1.51 -16.44 -9.40
CA ARG A 303 2.42 -16.37 -10.55
C ARG A 303 3.84 -16.66 -10.12
N LYS A 304 4.62 -17.22 -11.03
CA LYS A 304 6.09 -17.25 -10.90
C LYS A 304 6.63 -16.10 -11.71
N ILE A 305 7.18 -15.09 -11.06
CA ILE A 305 7.85 -13.97 -11.74
C ILE A 305 9.24 -14.41 -12.16
N VAL A 306 9.95 -15.09 -11.26
CA VAL A 306 11.21 -15.77 -11.54
C VAL A 306 11.11 -17.21 -11.05
N GLU A 307 11.46 -18.17 -11.89
CA GLU A 307 11.56 -19.58 -11.54
C GLU A 307 12.98 -20.08 -11.77
N ASN A 308 13.60 -20.60 -10.72
CA ASN A 308 14.98 -21.12 -10.74
C ASN A 308 15.96 -20.17 -11.44
N GLY A 309 15.93 -18.90 -11.06
CA GLY A 309 16.75 -17.84 -11.65
C GLY A 309 16.26 -17.27 -12.99
N VAL A 310 15.29 -17.90 -13.65
CA VAL A 310 14.80 -17.52 -14.99
C VAL A 310 13.58 -16.61 -14.91
N LEU A 311 13.60 -15.49 -15.64
CA LEU A 311 12.47 -14.56 -15.72
C LEU A 311 11.31 -15.16 -16.52
N CYS A 312 10.18 -15.41 -15.86
CA CYS A 312 9.03 -16.10 -16.44
C CYS A 312 7.96 -15.17 -16.97
N ASP A 313 7.69 -14.05 -16.28
CA ASP A 313 6.62 -13.14 -16.70
C ASP A 313 6.80 -11.68 -16.24
N TRP A 314 5.96 -10.82 -16.82
CA TRP A 314 5.83 -9.42 -16.43
C TRP A 314 4.72 -9.26 -15.38
N THR A 315 4.81 -8.21 -14.57
CA THR A 315 3.68 -7.80 -13.73
C THR A 315 2.79 -6.88 -14.58
N THR A 316 1.77 -7.49 -15.19
CA THR A 316 0.66 -6.82 -15.89
C THR A 316 -0.60 -6.87 -15.05
#